data_AF-A0A955PIM0-F1
#
_entry.id   AF-A0A955PIM0-F1
#
_cell.length_a   1.000
_cell.length_b   1.000
_cell.length_c   1.000
_cell.angle_alpha   90.00
_cell.angle_beta   90.00
_cell.angle_gamma   90.00
#
_symmetry.space_group_name_H-M   'P 1'
#
loop_
_entity.id
_entity.type
_entity.pdbx_description
1 polymer ?
#
loop_
_entity_poly.entity_id
_entity_poly.type
_entity_poly.pdbx_seq_one_letter_code
_entity_poly.pdbx_strand_id
1 'polypeptide(L)'
;MGISYRLSHSLPLSVFCLAVLATESFGIDYLLDGEWKFQPVQVADFTVGEDERAKTNSAKDFADSEWESIQVPGYWDQPVGGWPWSSPRNKGGPHPKHDGEAWYRHRFTVPENRFPEEASGKGFHATLRFESVSAQASVWLNGIFVGRHLGAFGPFEVNVTDALLRNQPNVLSIRVRDKTAFYSSKTDAPPASSSRIPLGFDSNVGGIRGSVSVHIGPKARILDLAASTDSESATVEVAVSSEAIGNSSLVLELTEKSTGKRIEVGEGKPIGAVTVKSGVHRVRLRDFPPDSPPKSWSPE
;
A
#
# COMPACT_ATOMS: atom_id res chain seq x y z
N MET A 1 -50.38 -37.57 -31.87
CA MET A 1 -50.56 -36.58 -30.80
C MET A 1 -49.28 -36.58 -29.98
N GLY A 2 -48.56 -35.44 -29.93
CA GLY A 2 -47.26 -35.33 -29.26
C GLY A 2 -46.25 -34.51 -30.07
N ILE A 3 -46.46 -33.20 -30.11
CA ILE A 3 -45.48 -32.21 -30.59
C ILE A 3 -44.41 -32.06 -29.50
N SER A 4 -43.14 -32.00 -29.86
CA SER A 4 -42.09 -31.49 -28.97
C SER A 4 -41.13 -30.62 -29.76
N TYR A 5 -41.08 -29.33 -29.40
CA TYR A 5 -40.12 -28.36 -29.92
C TYR A 5 -38.85 -28.41 -29.08
N ARG A 6 -37.68 -28.37 -29.73
CA ARG A 6 -36.39 -28.20 -29.07
C ARG A 6 -35.84 -26.81 -29.39
N LEU A 7 -35.97 -25.91 -28.42
CA LEU A 7 -35.27 -24.63 -28.38
C LEU A 7 -34.20 -24.78 -27.28
N SER A 8 -32.93 -24.69 -27.65
CA SER A 8 -31.87 -24.41 -26.68
C SER A 8 -30.91 -23.42 -27.33
N HIS A 9 -31.07 -22.17 -26.90
CA HIS A 9 -30.22 -21.05 -27.25
C HIS A 9 -28.77 -21.30 -26.82
N SER A 10 -27.82 -21.07 -27.72
CA SER A 10 -26.42 -20.83 -27.36
C SER A 10 -26.29 -19.35 -26.98
N LEU A 11 -26.33 -19.04 -25.70
CA LEU A 11 -25.93 -17.72 -25.20
C LEU A 11 -24.46 -17.79 -24.79
N PRO A 12 -23.55 -17.02 -25.41
CA PRO A 12 -22.22 -16.84 -24.87
C PRO A 12 -22.33 -15.86 -23.69
N LEU A 13 -22.13 -16.36 -22.47
CA LEU A 13 -21.85 -15.51 -21.32
C LEU A 13 -20.56 -14.73 -21.57
N SER A 14 -20.58 -13.44 -21.28
CA SER A 14 -19.43 -12.55 -21.47
C SER A 14 -19.56 -11.41 -20.47
N VAL A 15 -18.74 -11.48 -19.43
CA VAL A 15 -18.62 -10.52 -18.32
C VAL A 15 -17.67 -9.42 -18.76
N PHE A 16 -18.03 -8.16 -18.57
CA PHE A 16 -17.10 -7.02 -18.69
C PHE A 16 -16.56 -6.68 -17.29
N CYS A 17 -15.24 -6.79 -17.11
CA CYS A 17 -14.51 -5.98 -16.12
C CYS A 17 -13.87 -4.85 -16.90
N LEU A 18 -13.98 -3.63 -16.37
CA LEU A 18 -13.06 -2.58 -16.75
C LEU A 18 -11.71 -2.90 -16.13
N ALA A 19 -10.80 -3.51 -16.89
CA ALA A 19 -9.40 -3.58 -16.52
C ALA A 19 -8.72 -2.35 -17.12
N VAL A 20 -8.40 -1.36 -16.29
CA VAL A 20 -7.51 -0.27 -16.73
C VAL A 20 -6.09 -0.82 -16.69
N LEU A 21 -5.62 -1.28 -17.86
CA LEU A 21 -4.22 -1.64 -18.05
C LEU A 21 -3.48 -0.37 -18.44
N ALA A 22 -2.88 0.30 -17.45
CA ALA A 22 -1.93 1.37 -17.70
C ALA A 22 -0.60 0.75 -18.15
N THR A 23 -0.49 0.39 -19.42
CA THR A 23 0.77 -0.10 -19.98
C THR A 23 1.75 1.06 -20.10
N GLU A 24 2.94 0.89 -19.50
CA GLU A 24 4.12 1.76 -19.57
C GLU A 24 4.22 2.90 -18.53
N SER A 25 4.31 2.50 -17.26
CA SER A 25 5.36 2.95 -16.32
C SER A 25 5.09 2.44 -14.90
N PHE A 26 4.75 1.15 -14.76
CA PHE A 26 4.65 0.57 -13.43
C PHE A 26 6.04 0.63 -12.78
N GLY A 27 6.13 1.40 -11.70
CA GLY A 27 7.28 1.27 -10.82
C GLY A 27 7.42 -0.18 -10.37
N ILE A 28 8.64 -0.58 -10.06
CA ILE A 28 8.97 -1.93 -9.64
C ILE A 28 8.89 -1.97 -8.12
N ASP A 29 8.12 -2.90 -7.58
CA ASP A 29 8.11 -3.18 -6.14
C ASP A 29 9.30 -4.07 -5.77
N TYR A 30 10.03 -3.68 -4.73
CA TYR A 30 11.08 -4.46 -4.10
C TYR A 30 10.65 -4.83 -2.68
N LEU A 31 10.39 -6.11 -2.45
CA LEU A 31 9.89 -6.64 -1.18
C LEU A 31 10.99 -6.59 -0.10
N LEU A 32 10.62 -6.14 1.10
CA LEU A 32 11.48 -6.05 2.28
C LEU A 32 11.10 -7.03 3.39
N ASP A 33 10.18 -7.95 3.12
CA ASP A 33 9.75 -8.98 4.07
C ASP A 33 10.91 -9.93 4.44
N GLY A 34 10.76 -10.57 5.59
CA GLY A 34 11.71 -11.52 6.16
C GLY A 34 12.16 -11.11 7.56
N GLU A 35 13.42 -11.41 7.89
CA GLU A 35 13.96 -11.15 9.22
C GLU A 35 14.45 -9.72 9.40
N TRP A 36 13.95 -9.07 10.45
CA TRP A 36 14.29 -7.72 10.83
C TRP A 36 14.88 -7.72 12.24
N LYS A 37 15.77 -6.78 12.52
CA LYS A 37 16.21 -6.52 13.89
C LYS A 37 15.08 -5.87 14.67
N PHE A 38 14.91 -6.28 15.91
CA PHE A 38 13.80 -5.91 16.76
C PHE A 38 14.28 -5.55 18.16
N GLN A 39 13.68 -4.53 18.76
CA GLN A 39 13.94 -4.14 20.14
C GLN A 39 12.64 -3.70 20.81
N PRO A 40 12.08 -4.49 21.74
CA PRO A 40 10.94 -4.09 22.54
C PRO A 40 11.39 -3.05 23.56
N VAL A 41 10.58 -2.01 23.75
CA VAL A 41 10.86 -0.94 24.71
C VAL A 41 10.06 -1.21 25.97
N GLN A 42 10.76 -1.38 27.09
CA GLN A 42 10.09 -1.56 28.38
C GLN A 42 9.34 -0.28 28.77
N VAL A 43 8.17 -0.44 29.39
CA VAL A 43 7.32 0.68 29.81
C VAL A 43 8.05 1.65 30.75
N ALA A 44 8.95 1.14 31.61
CA ALA A 44 9.77 1.98 32.50
C ALA A 44 10.71 2.93 31.73
N ASP A 45 11.10 2.54 30.52
CA ASP A 45 12.03 3.28 29.67
C ASP A 45 11.31 4.31 28.78
N PHE A 46 9.98 4.45 28.87
CA PHE A 46 9.27 5.55 28.20
C PHE A 46 9.70 6.93 28.74
N THR A 47 10.44 6.93 29.86
CA THR A 47 11.05 8.10 30.49
C THR A 47 12.31 8.60 29.77
N VAL A 48 12.96 7.78 28.94
CA VAL A 48 14.00 8.27 28.01
C VAL A 48 13.31 9.20 27.03
N GLY A 49 13.81 10.44 26.91
CA GLY A 49 13.25 11.43 26.00
C GLY A 49 13.07 10.83 24.60
N GLU A 50 11.86 10.93 24.07
CA GLU A 50 11.47 10.35 22.78
C GLU A 50 12.47 10.69 21.67
N ASP A 51 12.96 11.92 21.68
CA ASP A 51 13.90 12.46 20.71
C ASP A 51 15.29 11.81 20.80
N GLU A 52 15.75 11.42 22.00
CA GLU A 52 17.07 10.80 22.17
C GLU A 52 17.08 9.37 21.63
N ARG A 53 16.06 8.57 21.96
CA ARG A 53 15.95 7.22 21.38
C ARG A 53 15.74 7.28 19.88
N ALA A 54 14.98 8.25 19.38
CA ALA A 54 14.81 8.43 17.95
C ALA A 54 16.14 8.75 17.25
N LYS A 55 16.97 9.64 17.81
CA LYS A 55 18.31 9.94 17.28
C LYS A 55 19.21 8.71 17.26
N THR A 56 19.24 7.91 18.33
CA THR A 56 20.13 6.74 18.39
C THR A 56 19.62 5.61 17.48
N ASN A 57 18.37 5.18 17.65
CA ASN A 57 17.83 4.00 17.02
C ASN A 57 17.52 4.19 15.53
N SER A 58 17.46 5.44 15.04
CA SER A 58 17.34 5.71 13.60
C SER A 58 18.69 5.92 12.91
N ALA A 59 19.77 6.18 13.65
CA ALA A 59 21.07 6.48 13.07
C ALA A 59 21.54 5.37 12.12
N LYS A 60 22.07 5.78 10.96
CA LYS A 60 22.53 4.87 9.90
C LYS A 60 23.57 3.87 10.42
N ASP A 61 24.52 4.36 11.22
CA ASP A 61 25.67 3.59 11.69
C ASP A 61 25.45 2.97 13.09
N PHE A 62 24.23 3.02 13.62
CA PHE A 62 23.92 2.40 14.91
C PHE A 62 24.10 0.88 14.85
N ALA A 63 24.84 0.35 15.82
CA ALA A 63 25.08 -1.08 15.99
C ALA A 63 23.87 -1.74 16.66
N ASP A 64 23.18 -2.59 15.92
CA ASP A 64 21.99 -3.36 16.33
C ASP A 64 22.30 -4.86 16.39
N SER A 65 23.56 -5.25 16.65
CA SER A 65 23.97 -6.64 16.80
C SER A 65 23.26 -7.31 17.98
N GLU A 66 23.09 -6.57 19.07
CA GLU A 66 22.42 -7.00 20.30
C GLU A 66 20.89 -7.03 20.19
N TRP A 67 20.33 -6.54 19.08
CA TRP A 67 18.89 -6.61 18.85
C TRP A 67 18.51 -8.02 18.44
N GLU A 68 17.38 -8.48 18.95
CA GLU A 68 16.78 -9.74 18.56
C GLU A 68 16.25 -9.67 17.12
N SER A 69 15.85 -10.82 16.59
CA SER A 69 15.27 -10.90 15.24
C SER A 69 13.78 -11.18 15.34
N ILE A 70 13.00 -10.58 14.44
CA ILE A 70 11.56 -10.83 14.29
C ILE A 70 11.22 -10.99 12.81
N GLN A 71 10.20 -11.79 12.52
CA GLN A 71 9.65 -11.94 11.17
C GLN A 71 8.70 -10.79 10.84
N VAL A 72 8.86 -10.22 9.65
CA VAL A 72 7.97 -9.22 9.05
C VAL A 72 7.48 -9.78 7.70
N PRO A 73 6.16 -9.81 7.43
CA PRO A 73 5.07 -9.40 8.31
C PRO A 73 4.89 -10.32 9.52
N GLY A 74 4.46 -9.74 10.63
CA GLY A 74 4.23 -10.48 11.87
C GLY A 74 3.71 -9.63 13.02
N TYR A 75 3.24 -10.33 14.03
CA TYR A 75 2.87 -9.77 15.33
C TYR A 75 4.01 -10.03 16.32
N TRP A 76 4.30 -9.07 17.21
CA TRP A 76 5.23 -9.37 18.30
C TRP A 76 4.55 -10.18 19.40
N ASP A 77 3.25 -10.05 19.59
CA ASP A 77 2.53 -10.67 20.71
C ASP A 77 1.70 -11.90 20.31
N GLN A 78 1.47 -12.14 19.02
CA GLN A 78 0.67 -13.26 18.51
C GLN A 78 1.53 -14.28 17.75
N PRO A 79 1.13 -15.57 17.73
CA PRO A 79 1.81 -16.56 16.90
C PRO A 79 1.68 -16.21 15.41
N VAL A 80 2.66 -16.63 14.61
CA VAL A 80 2.60 -16.52 13.14
C VAL A 80 1.37 -17.26 12.63
N GLY A 81 0.51 -16.58 11.86
CA GLY A 81 -0.76 -17.15 11.38
C GLY A 81 -1.89 -17.24 12.41
N GLY A 82 -1.68 -16.72 13.63
CA GLY A 82 -2.72 -16.63 14.65
C GLY A 82 -3.83 -15.66 14.26
N TRP A 83 -5.09 -16.09 14.39
CA TRP A 83 -6.22 -15.19 14.27
C TRP A 83 -6.26 -14.21 15.47
N PRO A 84 -6.52 -12.91 15.28
CA PRO A 84 -6.45 -11.89 16.34
C PRO A 84 -7.37 -12.09 17.55
N TRP A 85 -8.26 -13.10 17.51
CA TRP A 85 -9.17 -13.49 18.59
C TRP A 85 -8.66 -14.67 19.44
N SER A 86 -7.43 -15.16 19.23
CA SER A 86 -6.82 -16.12 20.15
C SER A 86 -6.72 -15.52 21.56
N SER A 87 -7.20 -16.31 22.54
CA SER A 87 -7.46 -15.92 23.93
C SER A 87 -6.53 -14.83 24.50
N PRO A 88 -7.07 -13.71 25.04
CA PRO A 88 -6.29 -12.64 25.68
C PRO A 88 -5.35 -13.11 26.80
N ARG A 89 -5.55 -14.33 27.30
CA ARG A 89 -4.80 -14.91 28.43
C ARG A 89 -3.56 -15.70 28.01
N ASN A 90 -3.49 -16.16 26.76
CA ASN A 90 -2.36 -16.94 26.23
C ASN A 90 -1.96 -16.38 24.85
N LYS A 91 -1.34 -15.20 24.89
CA LYS A 91 -0.63 -14.65 23.72
C LYS A 91 0.50 -15.63 23.36
N GLY A 92 0.51 -16.14 22.13
CA GLY A 92 1.43 -17.19 21.66
C GLY A 92 2.55 -16.71 20.74
N GLY A 93 2.89 -15.41 20.77
CA GLY A 93 3.90 -14.81 19.89
C GLY A 93 5.32 -14.76 20.46
N PRO A 94 6.28 -14.15 19.73
CA PRO A 94 7.66 -13.98 20.18
C PRO A 94 7.80 -13.21 21.50
N HIS A 95 6.93 -12.21 21.71
CA HIS A 95 6.89 -11.31 22.86
C HIS A 95 5.47 -11.18 23.42
N PRO A 96 4.93 -12.26 24.03
CA PRO A 96 3.53 -12.34 24.41
C PRO A 96 3.15 -11.48 25.63
N LYS A 97 4.16 -10.96 26.36
CA LYS A 97 3.99 -10.06 27.51
C LYS A 97 4.37 -8.62 27.20
N HIS A 98 4.78 -8.35 25.95
CA HIS A 98 5.18 -7.02 25.52
C HIS A 98 3.99 -6.24 25.00
N ASP A 99 3.84 -5.03 25.50
CA ASP A 99 2.81 -4.07 25.14
C ASP A 99 3.51 -2.69 25.05
N GLY A 100 3.08 -1.83 24.12
CA GLY A 100 3.45 -0.42 24.09
C GLY A 100 4.27 -0.02 22.89
N GLU A 101 5.61 -0.09 22.97
CA GLU A 101 6.52 0.42 21.93
C GLU A 101 7.55 -0.64 21.54
N ALA A 102 7.88 -0.73 20.26
CA ALA A 102 9.04 -1.49 19.79
C ALA A 102 9.70 -0.79 18.60
N TRP A 103 10.98 -1.08 18.42
CA TRP A 103 11.77 -0.63 17.29
C TRP A 103 12.10 -1.79 16.37
N TYR A 104 12.09 -1.49 15.08
CA TYR A 104 12.47 -2.38 14.00
C TYR A 104 13.59 -1.74 13.20
N ARG A 105 14.59 -2.53 12.81
CA ARG A 105 15.69 -2.10 11.94
C ARG A 105 15.94 -3.13 10.84
N HIS A 106 16.08 -2.68 9.61
CA HIS A 106 16.32 -3.53 8.46
C HIS A 106 17.33 -2.90 7.50
N ARG A 107 18.31 -3.69 7.09
CA ARG A 107 19.33 -3.29 6.12
C ARG A 107 19.02 -3.94 4.79
N PHE A 108 18.94 -3.14 3.74
CA PHE A 108 18.62 -3.62 2.40
C PHE A 108 19.42 -2.86 1.35
N THR A 109 19.60 -3.48 0.19
CA THR A 109 20.19 -2.84 -0.99
C THR A 109 19.26 -3.11 -2.15
N VAL A 110 18.68 -2.06 -2.72
CA VAL A 110 17.85 -2.21 -3.91
C VAL A 110 18.78 -2.35 -5.12
N PRO A 111 18.74 -3.48 -5.86
CA PRO A 111 19.64 -3.69 -6.98
C PRO A 111 19.29 -2.74 -8.13
N GLU A 112 20.31 -2.39 -8.91
CA GLU A 112 20.23 -1.42 -10.00
C GLU A 112 19.10 -1.71 -11.01
N ASN A 113 18.81 -2.99 -11.28
CA ASN A 113 17.75 -3.42 -12.19
C ASN A 113 16.32 -3.17 -11.68
N ARG A 114 16.14 -2.62 -10.47
CA ARG A 114 14.86 -2.15 -9.94
C ARG A 114 14.62 -0.67 -10.17
N PHE A 115 15.64 0.07 -10.62
CA PHE A 115 15.52 1.47 -10.99
C PHE A 115 15.20 1.55 -12.48
N PRO A 116 14.28 2.44 -12.91
CA PRO A 116 14.02 2.68 -14.33
C PRO A 116 15.30 3.08 -15.06
N GLU A 117 15.51 2.55 -16.27
CA GLU A 117 16.68 2.87 -17.10
C GLU A 117 16.78 4.38 -17.39
N GLU A 118 15.63 5.01 -17.64
CA GLU A 118 15.49 6.45 -17.89
C GLU A 118 15.86 7.31 -16.67
N ALA A 119 15.85 6.72 -15.47
CA ALA A 119 16.16 7.41 -14.24
C ALA A 119 17.67 7.43 -13.99
N SER A 120 18.51 7.99 -14.86
CA SER A 120 19.92 8.26 -14.49
C SER A 120 19.98 9.26 -13.32
N GLY A 121 20.85 9.02 -12.33
CA GLY A 121 20.93 9.87 -11.11
C GLY A 121 19.67 9.81 -10.23
N LYS A 122 19.08 10.97 -9.89
CA LYS A 122 17.82 11.13 -9.12
C LYS A 122 16.57 11.23 -10.02
N GLY A 123 16.58 10.59 -11.19
CA GLY A 123 15.47 10.61 -12.14
C GLY A 123 14.26 9.73 -11.76
N PHE A 124 14.28 9.08 -10.60
CA PHE A 124 13.22 8.18 -10.12
C PHE A 124 12.36 8.84 -9.04
N HIS A 125 11.23 8.20 -8.76
CA HIS A 125 10.42 8.38 -7.57
C HIS A 125 10.44 7.08 -6.76
N ALA A 126 10.59 7.18 -5.44
CA ALA A 126 10.57 6.02 -4.56
C ALA A 126 9.64 6.25 -3.36
N THR A 127 8.88 5.21 -3.04
CA THR A 127 7.90 5.20 -1.94
C THR A 127 8.02 3.91 -1.15
N LEU A 128 8.12 4.03 0.17
CA LEU A 128 7.91 2.88 1.07
C LEU A 128 6.41 2.62 1.19
N ARG A 129 6.01 1.37 0.96
CA ARG A 129 4.65 0.90 1.09
C ARG A 129 4.56 -0.06 2.26
N PHE A 130 3.56 0.17 3.10
CA PHE A 130 3.21 -0.69 4.22
C PHE A 130 1.78 -1.13 4.04
N GLU A 131 1.54 -2.43 4.00
CA GLU A 131 0.16 -2.94 3.93
C GLU A 131 -0.58 -2.71 5.25
N SER A 132 0.11 -2.85 6.39
CA SER A 132 -0.49 -2.62 7.72
C SER A 132 0.56 -2.57 8.84
N VAL A 133 0.42 -1.60 9.75
CA VAL A 133 1.18 -1.53 11.02
C VAL A 133 0.22 -1.24 12.17
N SER A 134 0.29 -1.99 13.28
CA SER A 134 -0.54 -1.75 14.47
C SER A 134 0.29 -1.07 15.57
N ALA A 135 0.03 0.17 15.96
CA ALA A 135 -1.03 1.09 15.53
C ALA A 135 -0.51 2.46 15.04
N GLN A 136 0.66 2.88 15.51
CA GLN A 136 1.36 4.04 15.01
C GLN A 136 2.73 3.64 14.51
N ALA A 137 3.08 4.06 13.31
CA ALA A 137 4.42 3.91 12.75
C ALA A 137 5.09 5.28 12.67
N SER A 138 6.35 5.37 13.08
CA SER A 138 7.25 6.47 12.73
C SER A 138 8.41 5.86 11.95
N VAL A 139 8.72 6.43 10.78
CA VAL A 139 9.59 5.81 9.79
C VAL A 139 10.79 6.71 9.51
N TRP A 140 11.98 6.11 9.58
CA TRP A 140 13.24 6.74 9.22
C TRP A 140 13.97 5.90 8.17
N LEU A 141 14.54 6.56 7.17
CA LEU A 141 15.43 5.95 6.20
C LEU A 141 16.79 6.63 6.28
N ASN A 142 17.85 5.84 6.52
CA ASN A 142 19.22 6.33 6.66
C ASN A 142 19.37 7.45 7.72
N GLY A 143 18.62 7.37 8.82
CA GLY A 143 18.58 8.38 9.88
C GLY A 143 17.69 9.59 9.61
N ILE A 144 17.10 9.71 8.42
CA ILE A 144 16.21 10.81 8.06
C ILE A 144 14.78 10.39 8.35
N PHE A 145 14.05 11.19 9.14
CA PHE A 145 12.61 10.99 9.35
C PHE A 145 11.87 11.24 8.03
N VAL A 146 11.14 10.23 7.55
CA VAL A 146 10.45 10.29 6.25
C VAL A 146 8.93 10.34 6.40
N GLY A 147 8.37 9.88 7.53
CA GLY A 147 6.93 9.97 7.73
C GLY A 147 6.42 9.25 8.98
N ARG A 148 5.12 9.41 9.21
CA ARG A 148 4.38 8.73 10.28
C ARG A 148 3.00 8.29 9.81
N HIS A 149 2.49 7.24 10.42
CA HIS A 149 1.14 6.73 10.21
C HIS A 149 0.46 6.47 11.54
N LEU A 150 -0.85 6.72 11.62
CA LEU A 150 -1.71 6.34 12.73
C LEU A 150 -2.94 5.63 12.16
N GLY A 151 -3.09 4.36 12.53
CA GLY A 151 -4.13 3.48 12.02
C GLY A 151 -3.61 2.05 11.98
N ALA A 152 -4.46 1.09 12.29
CA ALA A 152 -4.02 -0.30 12.35
C ALA A 152 -4.23 -1.10 11.07
N PHE A 153 -5.22 -0.74 10.25
CA PHE A 153 -5.73 -1.64 9.19
C PHE A 153 -5.43 -1.19 7.77
N GLY A 154 -5.35 0.11 7.52
CA GLY A 154 -5.17 0.64 6.18
C GLY A 154 -3.70 0.59 5.76
N PRO A 155 -3.41 0.38 4.46
CA PRO A 155 -2.09 0.59 3.95
C PRO A 155 -1.71 2.06 4.04
N PHE A 156 -0.41 2.32 4.10
CA PHE A 156 0.11 3.68 3.98
C PHE A 156 1.42 3.72 3.22
N GLU A 157 1.69 4.89 2.67
CA GLU A 157 2.84 5.16 1.82
C GLU A 157 3.65 6.34 2.35
N VAL A 158 4.96 6.26 2.20
CA VAL A 158 5.88 7.33 2.60
C VAL A 158 6.88 7.58 1.46
N ASN A 159 6.93 8.82 0.96
CA ASN A 159 7.91 9.20 -0.06
C ASN A 159 9.33 9.16 0.54
N VAL A 160 10.22 8.41 -0.11
CA VAL A 160 11.62 8.24 0.31
C VAL A 160 12.62 8.61 -0.79
N THR A 161 12.16 9.28 -1.85
CA THR A 161 12.94 9.58 -3.06
C THR A 161 14.27 10.24 -2.73
N ASP A 162 14.29 11.21 -1.81
CA ASP A 162 15.51 11.94 -1.45
C ASP A 162 16.42 11.23 -0.45
N ALA A 163 15.88 10.30 0.33
CA ALA A 163 16.61 9.57 1.36
C ALA A 163 17.15 8.22 0.87
N LEU A 164 16.56 7.64 -0.19
CA LEU A 164 16.95 6.34 -0.74
C LEU A 164 18.30 6.43 -1.48
N LEU A 165 19.23 5.58 -1.08
CA LEU A 165 20.53 5.43 -1.73
C LEU A 165 20.43 4.35 -2.82
N ARG A 166 20.59 4.75 -4.08
CA ARG A 166 20.58 3.85 -5.23
C ARG A 166 21.76 2.89 -5.20
N ASN A 167 21.47 1.60 -5.42
CA ASN A 167 22.45 0.50 -5.49
C ASN A 167 23.48 0.51 -4.35
N GLN A 168 23.04 0.92 -3.16
CA GLN A 168 23.85 1.06 -1.96
C GLN A 168 23.10 0.55 -0.74
N PRO A 169 23.81 0.20 0.36
CA PRO A 169 23.16 -0.17 1.61
C PRO A 169 22.31 0.97 2.17
N ASN A 170 21.04 0.66 2.42
CA ASN A 170 20.08 1.50 3.10
C ASN A 170 19.71 0.89 4.46
N VAL A 171 19.39 1.74 5.42
CA VAL A 171 18.94 1.34 6.76
C VAL A 171 17.56 1.92 7.01
N LEU A 172 16.55 1.04 7.07
CA LEU A 172 15.19 1.38 7.46
C LEU A 172 15.05 1.17 8.96
N SER A 173 14.60 2.21 9.67
CA SER A 173 14.27 2.14 11.10
C SER A 173 12.81 2.53 11.30
N ILE A 174 12.06 1.72 12.03
CA ILE A 174 10.64 1.94 12.27
C ILE A 174 10.38 1.81 13.75
N ARG A 175 9.77 2.85 14.33
CA ARG A 175 9.19 2.76 15.66
C ARG A 175 7.72 2.46 15.52
N VAL A 176 7.28 1.40 16.19
CA VAL A 176 5.87 1.00 16.24
C VAL A 176 5.38 1.16 17.66
N ARG A 177 4.27 1.88 17.82
CA ARG A 177 3.54 1.99 19.08
C ARG A 177 2.18 1.32 18.92
N ASP A 178 1.87 0.34 19.76
CA ASP A 178 0.53 -0.23 19.82
C ASP A 178 -0.40 0.70 20.62
N LYS A 179 -1.68 0.29 20.75
CA LYS A 179 -2.69 1.08 21.45
C LYS A 179 -2.36 1.36 22.94
N THR A 180 -1.64 0.47 23.62
CA THR A 180 -1.34 0.62 25.05
C THR A 180 -0.33 1.73 25.32
N ALA A 181 0.49 2.09 24.33
CA ALA A 181 1.35 3.27 24.43
C ALA A 181 0.56 4.59 24.56
N PHE A 182 -0.74 4.59 24.25
CA PHE A 182 -1.59 5.77 24.29
C PHE A 182 -2.50 5.84 25.53
N TYR A 183 -2.62 4.76 26.31
CA TYR A 183 -3.49 4.68 27.49
C TYR A 183 -2.69 4.32 28.74
N SER A 184 -2.91 5.02 29.86
CA SER A 184 -2.19 4.74 31.11
C SER A 184 -2.78 3.54 31.85
N SER A 185 -1.93 2.77 32.54
CA SER A 185 -2.33 1.57 33.30
C SER A 185 -3.15 1.85 34.57
N LYS A 186 -3.45 3.11 34.93
CA LYS A 186 -4.06 3.45 36.22
C LYS A 186 -5.40 4.19 36.19
N THR A 187 -5.89 4.71 35.06
CA THR A 187 -7.14 5.50 35.09
C THR A 187 -8.12 5.27 33.95
N ASP A 188 -7.73 4.62 32.86
CA ASP A 188 -8.60 4.56 31.69
C ASP A 188 -8.73 3.10 31.24
N ALA A 189 -9.83 2.46 31.64
CA ALA A 189 -10.31 1.31 30.91
C ALA A 189 -10.33 1.70 29.42
N PRO A 190 -9.79 0.89 28.50
CA PRO A 190 -9.76 1.25 27.08
C PRO A 190 -11.18 1.66 26.69
N PRO A 191 -11.40 2.86 26.11
CA PRO A 191 -12.74 3.26 25.69
C PRO A 191 -13.23 2.17 24.76
N ALA A 192 -14.28 1.45 25.16
CA ALA A 192 -14.85 0.34 24.41
C ALA A 192 -15.03 0.78 22.96
N SER A 193 -14.14 0.31 22.05
CA SER A 193 -14.11 0.52 20.60
C SER A 193 -14.60 1.88 20.04
N SER A 194 -14.62 2.95 20.84
CA SER A 194 -15.37 4.19 20.54
C SER A 194 -14.46 5.36 20.22
N SER A 195 -13.14 5.15 20.24
CA SER A 195 -12.22 6.06 19.57
C SER A 195 -12.55 6.05 18.08
N ARG A 196 -12.94 7.20 17.52
CA ARG A 196 -13.15 7.38 16.07
C ARG A 196 -11.93 7.01 15.20
N ILE A 197 -10.77 6.81 15.83
CA ILE A 197 -9.53 6.36 15.20
C ILE A 197 -9.37 4.86 15.49
N PRO A 198 -9.36 3.99 14.47
CA PRO A 198 -9.12 2.56 14.65
C PRO A 198 -7.63 2.31 14.95
N LEU A 199 -7.28 2.38 16.24
CA LEU A 199 -5.93 2.13 16.77
C LEU A 199 -5.61 0.63 16.92
N GLY A 200 -6.36 -0.26 16.27
CA GLY A 200 -6.17 -1.71 16.33
C GLY A 200 -7.33 -2.43 16.98
N PHE A 201 -7.11 -3.70 17.28
CA PHE A 201 -8.09 -4.57 17.90
C PHE A 201 -8.28 -4.27 19.39
N ASP A 202 -9.35 -4.80 19.99
CA ASP A 202 -9.56 -4.77 21.45
C ASP A 202 -8.51 -5.59 22.22
N SER A 203 -7.71 -6.41 21.54
CA SER A 203 -6.49 -7.01 22.05
C SER A 203 -5.27 -6.07 21.88
N ASN A 204 -4.31 -6.13 22.82
CA ASN A 204 -3.06 -5.35 22.78
C ASN A 204 -2.11 -5.94 21.72
N VAL A 205 -2.43 -5.70 20.46
CA VAL A 205 -1.74 -6.30 19.32
C VAL A 205 -0.88 -5.26 18.62
N GLY A 206 0.41 -5.58 18.47
CA GLY A 206 1.37 -4.68 17.86
C GLY A 206 2.28 -5.38 16.87
N GLY A 207 2.78 -4.59 15.92
CA GLY A 207 3.74 -5.05 14.92
C GLY A 207 3.48 -4.55 13.51
N ILE A 208 4.38 -4.95 12.62
CA ILE A 208 4.28 -4.71 11.17
C ILE A 208 3.58 -5.93 10.57
N ARG A 209 2.26 -5.83 10.39
CA ARG A 209 1.38 -6.99 10.16
C ARG A 209 1.21 -7.35 8.69
N GLY A 210 1.45 -6.39 7.81
CA GLY A 210 1.39 -6.58 6.38
C GLY A 210 2.76 -6.33 5.76
N SER A 211 2.88 -6.73 4.50
CA SER A 211 4.13 -6.69 3.75
C SER A 211 4.69 -5.27 3.67
N VAL A 212 6.02 -5.18 3.59
CA VAL A 212 6.73 -3.91 3.39
C VAL A 212 7.48 -3.97 2.07
N SER A 213 7.35 -2.94 1.25
CA SER A 213 8.09 -2.84 0.00
C SER A 213 8.56 -1.43 -0.29
N VAL A 214 9.56 -1.31 -1.17
CA VAL A 214 9.92 -0.05 -1.83
C VAL A 214 9.39 -0.11 -3.25
N HIS A 215 8.49 0.80 -3.59
CA HIS A 215 8.05 1.01 -4.97
C HIS A 215 8.95 2.04 -5.64
N ILE A 216 9.53 1.71 -6.79
CA ILE A 216 10.45 2.59 -7.52
C ILE A 216 9.95 2.76 -8.95
N GLY A 217 9.61 3.98 -9.34
CA GLY A 217 9.11 4.28 -10.68
C GLY A 217 9.66 5.59 -11.23
N PRO A 218 9.24 5.98 -12.44
CA PRO A 218 9.55 7.30 -12.98
C PRO A 218 8.85 8.41 -12.17
N LYS A 219 9.36 9.63 -12.30
CA LYS A 219 8.75 10.81 -11.67
C LYS A 219 7.37 11.14 -12.25
N ALA A 220 7.22 10.97 -13.56
CA ALA A 220 5.91 11.03 -14.24
C ALA A 220 5.20 9.70 -13.99
N ARG A 221 4.08 9.74 -13.27
CA ARG A 221 3.36 8.55 -12.81
C ARG A 221 1.90 8.87 -12.54
N ILE A 222 1.04 7.85 -12.62
CA ILE A 222 -0.34 7.92 -12.16
C ILE A 222 -0.32 7.80 -10.63
N LEU A 223 -0.96 8.75 -9.94
CA LEU A 223 -1.07 8.78 -8.49
C LEU A 223 -2.34 8.10 -7.99
N ASP A 224 -3.43 8.29 -8.73
CA ASP A 224 -4.74 7.75 -8.38
C ASP A 224 -5.57 7.53 -9.66
N LEU A 225 -6.47 6.57 -9.61
CA LEU A 225 -7.38 6.25 -10.69
C LEU A 225 -8.71 5.79 -10.12
N ALA A 226 -9.75 6.58 -10.37
CA ALA A 226 -11.12 6.26 -10.01
C ALA A 226 -11.95 6.07 -11.29
N ALA A 227 -12.53 4.89 -11.46
CA ALA A 227 -13.49 4.64 -12.52
C ALA A 227 -14.90 4.57 -11.92
N SER A 228 -15.84 5.27 -12.54
CA SER A 228 -17.26 5.20 -12.24
C SER A 228 -18.04 4.94 -13.52
N THR A 229 -19.17 4.28 -13.39
CA THR A 229 -20.03 3.90 -14.53
C THR A 229 -21.48 4.13 -14.18
N ASP A 230 -22.26 4.54 -15.17
CA ASP A 230 -23.72 4.52 -15.13
C ASP A 230 -24.25 3.69 -16.33
N SER A 231 -25.57 3.69 -16.57
CA SER A 231 -26.19 2.91 -17.65
C SER A 231 -25.83 3.41 -19.05
N GLU A 232 -25.33 4.64 -19.17
CA GLU A 232 -25.10 5.35 -20.44
C GLU A 232 -23.63 5.73 -20.65
N SER A 233 -22.81 5.80 -19.60
CA SER A 233 -21.44 6.28 -19.68
C SER A 233 -20.48 5.60 -18.71
N ALA A 234 -19.19 5.63 -19.06
CA ALA A 234 -18.09 5.35 -18.14
C ALA A 234 -17.26 6.63 -17.96
N THR A 235 -16.97 6.99 -16.73
CA THR A 235 -16.08 8.12 -16.39
C THR A 235 -14.85 7.59 -15.69
N VAL A 236 -13.68 8.05 -16.12
CA VAL A 236 -12.41 7.75 -15.44
C VAL A 236 -11.78 9.06 -15.01
N GLU A 237 -11.57 9.20 -13.70
CA GLU A 237 -10.78 10.26 -13.10
C GLU A 237 -9.37 9.72 -12.84
N VAL A 238 -8.37 10.44 -13.34
CA VAL A 238 -6.96 10.07 -13.20
C VAL A 238 -6.20 11.23 -12.59
N ALA A 239 -5.54 10.99 -11.47
CA ALA A 239 -4.58 11.93 -10.91
C ALA A 239 -3.18 11.56 -11.40
N VAL A 240 -2.44 12.54 -11.92
CA VAL A 240 -1.08 12.33 -12.44
C VAL A 240 -0.09 13.25 -11.72
N SER A 241 1.10 12.74 -11.43
CA SER A 241 2.14 13.41 -10.65
C SER A 241 2.63 14.73 -11.26
N SER A 242 2.94 15.71 -10.42
CA SER A 242 3.45 17.01 -10.85
C SER A 242 4.94 17.04 -11.21
N GLU A 243 5.70 16.03 -10.79
CA GLU A 243 7.16 16.15 -10.62
C GLU A 243 7.97 15.99 -11.91
N ALA A 244 7.38 15.52 -13.01
CA ALA A 244 8.09 15.39 -14.29
C ALA A 244 7.20 15.36 -15.53
N ILE A 245 5.96 15.84 -15.46
CA ILE A 245 5.11 15.87 -16.66
C ILE A 245 5.56 17.01 -17.58
N GLY A 246 6.40 16.66 -18.56
CA GLY A 246 6.66 17.46 -19.75
C GLY A 246 5.51 17.34 -20.75
N ASN A 247 5.81 17.09 -22.03
CA ASN A 247 4.80 16.81 -23.07
C ASN A 247 4.38 15.32 -23.08
N SER A 248 4.13 14.74 -21.90
CA SER A 248 3.69 13.35 -21.79
C SER A 248 2.21 13.21 -22.19
N SER A 249 1.87 12.10 -22.84
CA SER A 249 0.49 11.78 -23.21
C SER A 249 -0.01 10.63 -22.36
N LEU A 250 -1.18 10.80 -21.75
CA LEU A 250 -1.91 9.71 -21.11
C LEU A 250 -2.81 9.06 -22.17
N VAL A 251 -2.67 7.75 -22.33
CA VAL A 251 -3.53 6.95 -23.21
C VAL A 251 -4.41 6.07 -22.34
N LEU A 252 -5.73 6.22 -22.50
CA LEU A 252 -6.71 5.37 -21.84
C LEU A 252 -7.25 4.35 -22.85
N GLU A 253 -7.22 3.08 -22.48
CA GLU A 253 -7.75 1.99 -23.29
C GLU A 253 -8.85 1.25 -22.54
N LEU A 254 -9.99 1.05 -23.20
CA LEU A 254 -11.06 0.19 -22.69
C LEU A 254 -11.02 -1.13 -23.44
N THR A 255 -11.15 -2.22 -22.70
CA THR A 255 -11.12 -3.58 -23.24
C THR A 255 -12.31 -4.37 -22.70
N GLU A 256 -12.99 -5.10 -23.58
CA GLU A 256 -13.99 -6.08 -23.18
C GLU A 256 -13.30 -7.27 -22.50
N LYS A 257 -13.59 -7.52 -21.21
CA LYS A 257 -12.91 -8.58 -20.44
C LYS A 257 -13.11 -9.97 -21.04
N SER A 258 -14.29 -10.30 -21.55
CA SER A 258 -14.60 -11.63 -22.08
C SER A 258 -13.89 -11.96 -23.40
N THR A 259 -13.73 -10.97 -24.27
CA THR A 259 -13.17 -11.17 -25.61
C THR A 259 -11.73 -10.67 -25.72
N GLY A 260 -11.27 -9.86 -24.75
CA GLY A 260 -10.03 -9.10 -24.84
C GLY A 260 -10.06 -8.02 -25.93
N LYS A 261 -11.21 -7.76 -26.55
CA LYS A 261 -11.31 -6.82 -27.66
C LYS A 261 -11.26 -5.38 -27.15
N ARG A 262 -10.35 -4.59 -27.72
CA ARG A 262 -10.29 -3.15 -27.50
C ARG A 262 -11.59 -2.50 -27.99
N ILE A 263 -12.17 -1.67 -27.13
CA ILE A 263 -13.36 -0.87 -27.44
C ILE A 263 -12.88 0.45 -28.00
N GLU A 264 -13.01 0.63 -29.32
CA GLU A 264 -12.66 1.89 -29.99
C GLU A 264 -13.79 2.91 -29.84
N VAL A 265 -13.44 4.17 -29.56
CA VAL A 265 -14.37 5.30 -29.44
C VAL A 265 -14.13 6.31 -30.56
N GLY A 266 -15.03 6.42 -31.53
CA GLY A 266 -14.89 7.30 -32.70
C GLY A 266 -14.12 6.65 -33.87
N GLU A 267 -13.54 7.47 -34.76
CA GLU A 267 -12.81 7.10 -36.00
C GLU A 267 -11.53 6.27 -35.76
N GLY A 268 -11.61 5.11 -35.11
CA GLY A 268 -10.49 4.16 -34.99
C GLY A 268 -9.29 4.65 -34.18
N LYS A 269 -9.47 5.64 -33.29
CA LYS A 269 -8.42 6.14 -32.39
C LYS A 269 -8.57 5.57 -30.97
N PRO A 270 -7.47 5.41 -30.21
CA PRO A 270 -7.51 5.27 -28.76
C PRO A 270 -8.46 6.26 -28.12
N ILE A 271 -9.11 5.87 -27.03
CA ILE A 271 -10.04 6.74 -26.32
C ILE A 271 -9.22 7.89 -25.73
N GLY A 272 -9.33 9.08 -26.34
CA GLY A 272 -8.73 10.33 -25.87
C GLY A 272 -7.28 10.18 -25.43
N ALA A 273 -6.33 10.20 -26.37
CA ALA A 273 -4.96 10.55 -26.01
C ALA A 273 -5.00 11.98 -25.46
N VAL A 274 -4.95 12.12 -24.13
CA VAL A 274 -4.94 13.42 -23.47
C VAL A 274 -3.48 13.77 -23.21
N THR A 275 -3.02 14.87 -23.78
CA THR A 275 -1.78 15.48 -23.29
C THR A 275 -2.07 15.98 -21.88
N VAL A 276 -1.56 15.23 -20.90
CA VAL A 276 -1.77 15.56 -19.50
C VAL A 276 -0.71 16.55 -19.06
N LYS A 277 -1.12 17.53 -18.26
CA LYS A 277 -0.21 18.33 -17.44
C LYS A 277 -0.22 17.76 -16.02
N SER A 278 0.64 18.26 -15.15
CA SER A 278 0.50 18.02 -13.70
C SER A 278 -0.94 18.29 -13.22
N GLY A 279 -1.55 17.35 -12.48
CA GLY A 279 -2.84 17.57 -11.82
C GLY A 279 -3.84 16.42 -11.96
N VAL A 280 -5.07 16.69 -11.54
CA VAL A 280 -6.21 15.77 -11.66
C VAL A 280 -6.90 16.01 -12.99
N HIS A 281 -7.05 14.96 -13.79
CA HIS A 281 -7.72 14.98 -15.09
C HIS A 281 -8.93 14.07 -15.04
N ARG A 282 -10.10 14.64 -15.32
CA ARG A 282 -11.34 13.87 -15.47
C ARG A 282 -11.61 13.64 -16.94
N VAL A 283 -11.60 12.37 -17.34
CA VAL A 283 -11.86 11.97 -18.73
C VAL A 283 -13.16 11.17 -18.76
N ARG A 284 -14.18 11.72 -19.41
CA ARG A 284 -15.43 11.01 -19.66
C ARG A 284 -15.26 10.13 -20.90
N LEU A 285 -15.43 8.83 -20.74
CA LEU A 285 -15.22 7.83 -21.77
C LEU A 285 -16.59 7.40 -22.31
N ARG A 286 -17.02 8.11 -23.37
CA ARG A 286 -18.17 7.80 -24.25
C ARG A 286 -19.57 7.88 -23.60
N ASP A 287 -20.55 8.14 -24.46
CA ASP A 287 -21.96 7.78 -24.28
C ASP A 287 -22.19 6.48 -25.09
N PHE A 288 -22.54 5.37 -24.44
CA PHE A 288 -22.78 4.10 -25.14
C PHE A 288 -23.97 4.27 -26.12
N PRO A 289 -23.87 3.78 -27.37
CA PRO A 289 -25.00 3.86 -28.30
C PRO A 289 -26.24 3.16 -27.68
N PRO A 290 -27.45 3.73 -27.82
CA PRO A 290 -28.67 3.14 -27.27
C PRO A 290 -28.89 1.69 -27.71
N ASP A 291 -28.46 1.37 -28.93
CA ASP A 291 -28.62 0.05 -29.56
C ASP A 291 -27.52 -0.96 -29.16
N SER A 292 -26.56 -0.55 -28.32
CA SER A 292 -25.48 -1.41 -27.82
C SER A 292 -25.04 -0.98 -26.41
N PRO A 293 -25.94 -1.09 -25.41
CA PRO A 293 -25.64 -0.72 -24.03
C PRO A 293 -24.54 -1.62 -23.44
N PRO A 294 -23.77 -1.13 -22.45
CA PRO A 294 -22.75 -1.92 -21.79
C PRO A 294 -23.40 -3.07 -21.00
N LYS A 295 -22.72 -4.22 -20.96
CA LYS A 295 -23.18 -5.32 -20.09
C LYS A 295 -22.88 -4.98 -18.64
N SER A 296 -23.92 -4.99 -17.81
CA SER A 296 -23.79 -4.79 -16.37
C SER A 296 -23.00 -5.91 -15.70
N TRP A 297 -22.24 -5.55 -14.67
CA TRP A 297 -21.67 -6.54 -13.75
C TRP A 297 -22.79 -7.06 -12.83
N SER A 298 -22.90 -8.39 -12.73
CA SER A 298 -23.76 -9.07 -11.77
C SER A 298 -22.95 -10.12 -11.00
N PRO A 299 -23.35 -10.44 -9.76
CA PRO A 299 -22.82 -11.60 -9.04
C PRO A 299 -23.21 -12.96 -9.66
N GLU A 300 -24.29 -13.00 -10.45
CA GLU A 300 -24.76 -14.15 -11.23
C GLU A 300 -23.80 -14.50 -12.38
#